data_AF-A0A7S2R8G7-F1
#
_entry.id   AF-A0A7S2R8G7-F1
#
_cell.length_a   1.000
_cell.length_b   1.000
_cell.length_c   1.000
_cell.angle_alpha   90.00
_cell.angle_beta   90.00
_cell.angle_gamma   90.00
#
_symmetry.space_group_name_H-M   'P 1'
#
loop_
_entity.id
_entity.type
_entity.pdbx_description
1 polymer ?
#
loop_
_entity_poly.entity_id
_entity_poly.type
_entity_poly.pdbx_seq_one_letter_code
_entity_poly.pdbx_strand_id
1 'polypeptide(L)'
;VPSAMIGSLANLRHGGTHKVLSSLLRDKLLSHDRSCGYDGYRLTNSGYDVLTLHFLKQKGWVAAIGDRIGTGKESDVYVAASPEGRQIVLKIHRLGRTSFRDVKKKRDYF
;
A
#
# COMPACT_ATOMS: atom_id res chain seq x y z
N VAL A 1 -7.28 9.57 10.76
CA VAL A 1 -8.69 9.95 10.50
C VAL A 1 -9.59 9.28 11.52
N PRO A 2 -10.43 10.04 12.26
CA PRO A 2 -11.33 9.45 13.26
C PRO A 2 -12.41 8.57 12.63
N SER A 3 -12.88 7.54 13.34
CA SER A 3 -13.89 6.58 12.85
C SER A 3 -15.20 7.24 12.39
N ALA A 4 -15.68 8.24 13.13
CA ALA A 4 -16.90 8.99 12.79
C ALA A 4 -16.79 9.69 11.43
N MET A 5 -15.63 10.30 11.16
CA MET A 5 -15.36 10.97 9.88
C MET A 5 -15.25 9.96 8.73
N ILE A 6 -14.63 8.80 8.97
CA ILE A 6 -14.56 7.71 7.98
C ILE A 6 -15.96 7.23 7.61
N GLY A 7 -16.84 7.02 8.60
CA GLY A 7 -18.22 6.60 8.35
C GLY A 7 -19.00 7.60 7.51
N SER A 8 -18.83 8.90 7.80
CA SER A 8 -19.47 9.99 7.05
C SER A 8 -18.96 10.08 5.60
N LEU A 9 -17.65 10.07 5.40
CA LEU A 9 -17.04 10.17 4.05
C LEU A 9 -17.32 8.95 3.18
N ALA A 10 -17.34 7.76 3.78
CA ALA A 10 -17.59 6.51 3.06
C ALA A 10 -19.09 6.25 2.82
N ASN A 11 -19.99 7.13 3.30
CA ASN A 11 -21.44 7.01 3.20
C ASN A 11 -21.95 5.61 3.62
N LEU A 12 -21.35 5.05 4.67
CA LEU A 12 -21.69 3.71 5.15
C LEU A 12 -22.97 3.76 5.98
N ARG A 13 -23.83 2.75 5.82
CA ARG A 13 -24.99 2.56 6.70
C ARG A 13 -24.53 2.40 8.15
N HIS A 14 -25.32 2.95 9.07
CA HIS A 14 -25.03 2.94 10.51
C HIS A 14 -24.64 1.53 11.00
N GLY A 15 -23.53 1.44 11.74
CA GLY A 15 -23.05 0.19 12.35
C GLY A 15 -22.05 -0.63 11.51
N GLY A 16 -21.94 -0.41 10.20
CA GLY A 16 -21.03 -1.19 9.34
C GLY A 16 -19.55 -0.82 9.42
N THR A 17 -19.25 0.42 9.81
CA THR A 17 -17.91 1.01 9.75
C THR A 17 -16.89 0.25 10.60
N HIS A 18 -17.24 -0.14 11.82
CA HIS A 18 -16.32 -0.87 12.71
C HIS A 18 -15.94 -2.24 12.16
N LYS A 19 -16.89 -2.97 11.55
CA LYS A 19 -16.62 -4.28 10.95
C LYS A 19 -15.62 -4.18 9.80
N VAL A 20 -15.80 -3.19 8.93
CA VAL A 20 -14.88 -2.93 7.81
C VAL A 20 -13.51 -2.51 8.32
N LEU A 21 -13.45 -1.58 9.29
CA LEU A 21 -12.20 -1.13 9.89
C LEU A 21 -11.44 -2.29 10.57
N SER A 22 -12.14 -3.17 11.29
CA SER A 22 -11.53 -4.36 11.89
C SER A 22 -10.98 -5.33 10.85
N SER A 23 -11.63 -5.48 9.69
CA SER A 23 -11.09 -6.28 8.58
C SER A 23 -9.82 -5.64 8.00
N LEU A 24 -9.87 -4.33 7.70
CA LEU A 24 -8.73 -3.62 7.13
C LEU A 24 -7.51 -3.54 8.07
N LEU A 25 -7.75 -3.52 9.38
CA LEU A 25 -6.69 -3.64 10.40
C LEU A 25 -6.08 -5.04 10.41
N ARG A 26 -6.90 -6.09 10.32
CA ARG A 26 -6.44 -7.49 10.27
C ARG A 26 -5.50 -7.72 9.09
N ASP A 27 -5.85 -7.15 7.93
CA ASP A 27 -5.07 -7.24 6.70
C ASP A 27 -3.88 -6.25 6.66
N LYS A 28 -3.66 -5.49 7.75
CA LYS A 28 -2.59 -4.49 7.89
C LYS A 28 -2.62 -3.38 6.82
N LEU A 29 -3.79 -3.12 6.24
CA LEU A 29 -4.00 -2.03 5.28
C LEU A 29 -4.18 -0.67 5.98
N LEU A 30 -4.65 -0.72 7.24
CA LEU A 30 -4.75 0.42 8.13
C LEU A 30 -3.91 0.19 9.39
N SER A 31 -3.51 1.29 10.04
CA SER A 31 -2.92 1.30 11.38
C SER A 31 -3.81 2.16 12.27
N HIS A 32 -4.11 1.64 13.45
CA HIS A 32 -4.81 2.38 14.50
C HIS A 32 -3.78 3.25 15.24
N ASP A 33 -4.03 4.55 15.30
CA ASP A 33 -3.21 5.53 16.01
C ASP A 33 -4.00 6.07 17.21
N ARG A 34 -3.42 5.92 18.39
CA ARG A 34 -3.97 6.36 19.68
C ARG A 34 -3.06 7.35 20.39
N SER A 35 -2.12 7.97 19.67
CA SER A 35 -1.14 8.88 20.26
C SER A 35 -1.78 10.20 20.71
N CYS A 36 -1.34 10.72 21.86
CA CYS A 36 -1.61 12.09 22.32
C CYS A 36 -3.09 12.50 22.33
N GLY A 37 -4.00 11.60 22.72
CA GLY A 37 -5.44 11.89 22.80
C GLY A 37 -6.17 11.87 21.45
N TYR A 38 -5.47 11.53 20.36
CA TYR A 38 -6.07 11.31 19.06
C TYR A 38 -6.45 9.83 18.91
N ASP A 39 -7.70 9.52 18.61
CA ASP A 39 -8.16 8.17 18.27
C ASP A 39 -8.59 8.12 16.79
N GLY A 40 -7.78 7.47 15.96
CA GLY A 40 -8.08 7.38 14.54
C GLY A 40 -7.24 6.37 13.78
N TYR A 41 -7.49 6.29 12.49
CA TYR A 41 -6.86 5.33 11.58
C TYR A 41 -5.99 6.07 10.57
N ARG A 42 -4.85 5.48 10.24
CA ARG A 42 -3.96 5.93 9.16
C ARG A 42 -3.78 4.81 8.13
N LEU A 43 -3.58 5.19 6.88
CA LEU A 43 -3.27 4.23 5.83
C LEU A 43 -1.84 3.70 6.03
N THR A 44 -1.63 2.42 5.77
CA THR A 44 -0.27 1.85 5.68
C THR A 44 0.23 1.92 4.24
N ASN A 45 1.53 1.71 4.04
CA ASN A 45 2.10 1.59 2.69
C ASN A 45 1.40 0.48 1.89
N SER A 46 1.15 -0.68 2.52
CA SER A 46 0.41 -1.79 1.90
C SER A 46 -1.03 -1.41 1.56
N GLY A 47 -1.70 -0.62 2.41
CA GLY A 47 -3.02 -0.07 2.11
C GLY A 47 -3.01 0.82 0.87
N TYR A 48 -1.97 1.65 0.71
CA TYR A 48 -1.79 2.50 -0.46
C TYR A 48 -1.57 1.69 -1.74
N ASP A 49 -0.79 0.62 -1.66
CA ASP A 49 -0.54 -0.26 -2.79
C ASP A 49 -1.83 -0.94 -3.25
N VAL A 50 -2.59 -1.52 -2.32
CA VAL A 50 -3.86 -2.20 -2.64
C VAL A 50 -4.86 -1.23 -3.27
N LEU A 51 -4.95 0.01 -2.76
CA LEU A 51 -5.81 1.03 -3.34
C LEU A 51 -5.41 1.37 -4.79
N THR A 52 -4.09 1.53 -5.01
CA THR A 52 -3.55 1.82 -6.34
C THR A 52 -3.81 0.66 -7.31
N LEU A 53 -3.59 -0.58 -6.87
CA LEU A 53 -3.84 -1.77 -7.67
C LEU A 53 -5.32 -1.93 -8.01
N HIS A 54 -6.21 -1.68 -7.06
CA HIS A 54 -7.65 -1.67 -7.30
C HIS A 54 -8.03 -0.62 -8.35
N PHE A 55 -7.49 0.59 -8.24
CA PHE A 55 -7.72 1.65 -9.23
C PHE A 55 -7.23 1.26 -10.63
N LEU A 56 -6.01 0.74 -10.75
CA LEU A 56 -5.43 0.29 -12.02
C LEU A 56 -6.24 -0.85 -12.66
N LYS A 57 -6.76 -1.76 -11.83
CA LYS A 57 -7.68 -2.82 -12.28
C LYS A 57 -8.98 -2.24 -12.80
N GLN A 58 -9.60 -1.32 -12.05
CA GLN A 58 -10.86 -0.69 -12.43
C GLN A 58 -10.73 0.14 -13.73
N LYS A 59 -9.57 0.75 -13.97
CA LYS A 59 -9.24 1.47 -15.21
C LYS A 59 -8.92 0.56 -16.39
N GLY A 60 -8.80 -0.76 -16.17
CA GLY A 60 -8.46 -1.72 -17.23
C GLY A 60 -7.00 -1.64 -17.67
N TRP A 61 -6.08 -1.14 -16.84
CA TRP A 61 -4.66 -1.09 -17.18
C TRP A 61 -3.90 -2.34 -16.72
N VAL A 62 -4.30 -2.90 -15.58
CA VAL A 62 -3.65 -4.07 -14.98
C VAL A 62 -4.72 -5.12 -14.65
N ALA A 63 -4.59 -6.31 -15.19
CA ALA A 63 -5.47 -7.45 -14.89
C ALA A 63 -4.86 -8.40 -13.85
N ALA A 64 -3.53 -8.62 -13.91
CA ALA A 64 -2.82 -9.51 -13.01
C ALA A 64 -1.43 -8.96 -12.66
N ILE A 65 -0.93 -9.33 -11.48
CA ILE A 65 0.43 -9.05 -11.03
C ILE A 65 1.16 -10.39 -10.96
N GLY A 66 2.35 -10.44 -11.54
CA GLY A 66 3.26 -11.59 -11.50
C GLY A 66 4.44 -11.32 -10.57
N ASP A 67 5.55 -11.98 -10.88
CA ASP A 67 6.72 -11.98 -10.02
C ASP A 67 7.39 -10.60 -9.90
N ARG A 68 8.02 -10.39 -8.75
CA ARG A 68 8.87 -9.24 -8.51
C ARG A 68 10.21 -9.44 -9.21
N ILE A 69 10.47 -8.64 -10.23
CA ILE A 69 11.69 -8.72 -11.04
C ILE A 69 12.83 -7.82 -10.51
N GLY A 70 12.52 -6.84 -9.66
CA GLY A 70 13.54 -5.95 -9.11
C GLY A 70 13.14 -5.36 -7.77
N THR A 71 14.08 -5.31 -6.84
CA THR A 71 13.95 -4.58 -5.57
C THR A 71 15.08 -3.55 -5.49
N GLY A 72 14.71 -2.27 -5.56
CA GLY A 72 15.62 -1.15 -5.42
C GLY A 72 15.51 -0.49 -4.04
N LYS A 73 16.37 0.51 -3.82
CA LYS A 73 16.31 1.37 -2.63
C LYS A 73 15.00 2.17 -2.54
N GLU A 74 14.51 2.61 -3.70
CA GLU A 74 13.42 3.58 -3.82
C GLU A 74 12.22 3.03 -4.60
N SER A 75 12.27 1.79 -5.08
CA SER A 75 11.17 1.18 -5.81
C SER A 75 11.21 -0.33 -5.83
N ASP A 76 10.04 -0.95 -5.88
CA ASP A 76 9.85 -2.36 -6.19
C ASP A 76 9.29 -2.47 -7.62
N VAL A 77 9.81 -3.40 -8.42
CA VAL A 77 9.44 -3.60 -9.82
C VAL A 77 8.86 -5.00 -10.01
N TYR A 78 7.66 -5.06 -10.57
CA TYR A 78 6.89 -6.28 -10.79
C TYR A 78 6.58 -6.47 -12.27
N VAL A 79 6.53 -7.72 -12.71
CA VAL A 79 5.84 -8.10 -13.93
C VAL A 79 4.33 -8.03 -13.66
N ALA A 80 3.57 -7.56 -14.64
CA ALA A 80 2.12 -7.56 -14.61
C ALA A 80 1.57 -7.86 -16.02
N ALA A 81 0.27 -8.10 -16.11
CA ALA A 81 -0.42 -8.33 -17.38
C ALA A 81 -1.56 -7.32 -17.54
N SER A 82 -1.73 -6.79 -18.74
CA SER A 82 -2.94 -6.04 -19.13
C SER A 82 -4.13 -6.99 -19.35
N PRO A 83 -5.37 -6.50 -19.42
CA PRO A 83 -6.54 -7.32 -19.74
C PRO A 83 -6.44 -8.09 -21.06
N GLU A 84 -5.69 -7.58 -22.03
CA GLU A 84 -5.45 -8.21 -23.34
C GLU A 84 -4.35 -9.28 -23.30
N GLY A 85 -3.79 -9.57 -22.12
CA GLY A 85 -2.70 -10.53 -21.95
C GLY A 85 -1.31 -9.99 -22.30
N ARG A 86 -1.18 -8.67 -22.54
CA ARG A 86 0.13 -8.05 -22.79
C ARG A 86 0.92 -7.95 -21.49
N GLN A 87 2.17 -8.40 -21.52
CA GLN A 87 3.09 -8.23 -20.41
C GLN A 87 3.49 -6.75 -20.26
N ILE A 88 3.36 -6.23 -19.04
CA ILE A 88 3.67 -4.85 -18.66
C ILE A 88 4.52 -4.85 -17.38
N VAL A 89 5.13 -3.71 -17.08
CA VAL A 89 5.93 -3.52 -15.86
C VAL A 89 5.21 -2.59 -14.92
N LEU A 90 5.06 -3.02 -13.66
CA LEU A 90 4.54 -2.18 -12.58
C LEU A 90 5.69 -1.76 -11.66
N LYS A 91 5.93 -0.45 -11.58
CA LYS A 91 6.95 0.13 -10.69
C LYS A 91 6.27 0.84 -9.53
N ILE A 92 6.46 0.32 -8.32
CA ILE A 92 5.92 0.90 -7.08
C ILE A 92 7.03 1.70 -6.40
N HIS A 93 6.80 3.00 -6.20
CA HIS A 93 7.76 3.87 -5.53
C HIS A 93 7.71 3.70 -4.00
N ARG A 94 8.88 3.64 -3.37
CA ARG A 94 9.12 3.38 -1.94
C ARG A 94 10.11 4.38 -1.36
N LEU A 95 9.73 5.66 -1.35
CA LEU A 95 10.50 6.71 -0.70
C LEU A 95 10.58 6.45 0.82
N GLY A 96 11.75 6.68 1.42
CA GLY A 96 11.95 6.52 2.86
C GLY A 96 12.20 5.08 3.35
N ARG A 97 12.33 4.09 2.45
CA ARG A 97 12.87 2.78 2.83
C ARG A 97 14.36 2.95 3.18
N THR A 98 14.68 2.93 4.47
CA THR A 98 16.05 3.04 4.98
C THR A 98 16.89 1.89 4.43
N SER A 99 17.76 2.22 3.49
CA SER A 99 18.56 1.27 2.70
C SER A 99 20.06 1.46 2.89
N PHE A 100 20.46 2.07 4.02
CA PHE A 100 21.85 2.41 4.33
C PHE A 100 22.42 1.64 5.54
N ARG A 101 21.94 0.44 5.87
CA ARG A 101 22.58 -0.37 6.92
C ARG A 101 23.92 -0.98 6.52
N ASP A 102 24.20 -1.13 5.22
CA ASP A 102 25.42 -1.80 4.71
C ASP A 102 26.35 -0.92 3.86
N VAL A 103 26.15 0.40 3.80
CA VAL A 103 27.07 1.26 3.03
C VAL A 103 28.49 1.24 3.60
N LYS A 104 28.64 1.00 4.90
CA LYS A 104 29.95 0.81 5.55
C LYS A 104 30.56 -0.58 5.33
N LYS A 105 29.80 -1.55 4.80
CA LYS A 105 30.21 -2.96 4.66
C LYS A 105 30.47 -3.40 3.22
N LYS A 106 29.98 -2.65 2.22
CA LYS A 106 30.04 -3.00 0.79
C LYS A 106 30.86 -2.02 -0.07
N ARG A 107 31.54 -1.07 0.55
CA ARG A 107 32.48 -0.18 -0.14
C ARG A 107 33.82 -0.25 0.59
N ASP A 108 34.72 -1.07 0.09
CA ASP A 108 36.14 -0.92 0.36
C ASP A 108 36.57 0.39 -0.30
N TYR A 109 36.54 1.47 0.48
CA TYR A 109 37.47 2.56 0.25
C TYR A 109 38.75 2.13 0.98
N PHE A 110 39.71 1.62 0.21
CA PHE A 110 41.11 1.78 0.57
C PHE A 110 41.43 3.26 0.73
#